data_AF-X0XEN9-F1
#
_entry.id   AF-X0XEN9-F1
#
_cell.length_a   1.000
_cell.length_b   1.000
_cell.length_c   1.000
_cell.angle_alpha   90.00
_cell.angle_beta   90.00
_cell.angle_gamma   90.00
#
_symmetry.space_group_name_H-M   'P 1'
#
loop_
_entity.id
_entity.type
_entity.pdbx_description
1 polymer ?
#
loop_
_entity_poly.entity_id
_entity_poly.type
_entity_poly.pdbx_seq_one_letter_code
_entity_poly.pdbx_strand_id
1 'polypeptide(L)' 'LPNKTVNEILNYGRRVGVLENAIERELTGTKRLMSRSVMQLISSLGLAFSLIPTSSKTQRGFISLHSFLMRIFAGGEEVI' A
#
# COMPACT_ATOMS: atom_id res chain seq x y z
N LEU A 1 -2.75 -11.36 14.08
CA LEU A 1 -3.94 -11.05 13.26
C LEU A 1 -4.61 -12.35 12.88
N PRO A 2 -5.94 -12.45 12.97
CA PRO A 2 -6.69 -13.58 12.43
C PRO A 2 -6.45 -13.73 10.92
N ASN A 3 -6.49 -14.95 10.39
CA ASN A 3 -6.25 -15.23 8.96
C ASN A 3 -7.20 -14.44 8.05
N LYS A 4 -8.46 -14.25 8.46
CA LYS A 4 -9.44 -13.46 7.71
C LYS A 4 -8.97 -12.02 7.48
N THR A 5 -8.49 -11.35 8.54
CA THR A 5 -7.99 -9.97 8.46
C THR A 5 -6.73 -9.88 7.61
N VAL A 6 -5.82 -10.86 7.71
CA VAL A 6 -4.63 -10.90 6.86
C VAL A 6 -5.03 -11.02 5.39
N ASN A 7 -5.95 -11.94 5.06
CA ASN A 7 -6.43 -12.13 3.70
C ASN A 7 -7.13 -10.89 3.14
N GLU A 8 -7.84 -10.15 3.98
CA GLU A 8 -8.47 -8.88 3.61
C GLU A 8 -7.41 -7.82 3.26
N ILE A 9 -6.40 -7.61 4.13
CA ILE A 9 -5.30 -6.68 3.87
C ILE A 9 -4.56 -7.05 2.56
N LEU A 10 -4.31 -8.34 2.34
CA LEU A 10 -3.66 -8.81 1.11
C LEU A 10 -4.50 -8.52 -0.15
N ASN A 11 -5.81 -8.36 -0.03
CA ASN A 11 -6.69 -8.03 -1.15
C ASN A 11 -6.71 -6.53 -1.48
N TYR A 12 -6.25 -5.65 -0.59
CA TYR A 12 -6.24 -4.20 -0.82
C TYR A 12 -5.45 -3.81 -2.08
N GLY A 13 -4.38 -4.56 -2.39
CA GLY A 13 -3.56 -4.35 -3.58
C GLY A 13 -3.97 -5.11 -4.83
N ARG A 14 -5.03 -5.94 -4.78
CA ARG A 14 -5.36 -6.86 -5.88
C ARG A 14 -6.35 -6.29 -6.89
N ARG A 15 -7.16 -5.30 -6.50
CA ARG A 15 -8.15 -4.66 -7.37
C ARG A 15 -8.28 -3.19 -7.00
N VAL A 16 -8.51 -2.37 -8.02
CA VAL A 16 -8.79 -0.93 -7.87
C VAL A 16 -9.98 -0.73 -6.93
N GLY A 17 -9.91 0.24 -6.03
CA GLY A 17 -11.02 0.61 -5.14
C GLY A 17 -11.13 -0.21 -3.86
N VAL A 18 -10.40 -1.33 -3.70
CA VAL A 18 -10.55 -2.19 -2.52
C VAL A 18 -9.98 -1.53 -1.27
N LEU A 19 -8.81 -0.89 -1.38
CA LEU A 19 -8.22 -0.14 -0.26
C LEU A 19 -9.10 1.06 0.10
N GLU A 20 -9.60 1.79 -0.89
CA GLU A 20 -10.46 2.96 -0.71
C GLU A 20 -11.75 2.58 0.02
N ASN A 21 -12.39 1.47 -0.38
CA ASN A 21 -13.57 0.95 0.31
C ASN A 21 -13.27 0.52 1.75
N ALA A 22 -12.10 -0.07 2.01
CA ALA A 22 -11.69 -0.44 3.36
C ALA A 22 -11.46 0.80 4.25
N ILE A 23 -10.82 1.85 3.72
CA ILE A 23 -10.64 3.14 4.38
C ILE A 23 -12.00 3.74 4.77
N GLU A 24 -12.97 3.70 3.85
CA GLU A 24 -14.32 4.22 4.09
C GLU A 24 -15.09 3.45 5.16
N ARG A 25 -14.91 2.14 5.20
CA ARG A 25 -15.61 1.25 6.13
C ARG A 25 -14.99 1.26 7.53
N GLU A 26 -13.66 1.30 7.63
CA GLU A 26 -12.95 1.07 8.90
C GLU A 26 -12.50 2.34 9.61
N LEU A 27 -12.21 3.41 8.88
CA LEU A 27 -11.78 4.67 9.47
C LEU A 27 -12.96 5.63 9.67
N THR A 28 -12.86 6.48 10.68
CA THR A 28 -13.85 7.53 10.95
C THR A 28 -13.16 8.88 11.24
N GLY A 29 -13.95 9.96 11.23
CA GLY A 29 -13.48 11.31 11.54
C GLY A 29 -12.29 11.76 10.69
N THR A 30 -11.32 12.41 11.33
CA THR A 30 -10.14 12.99 10.68
C THR A 30 -9.28 11.94 9.97
N LYS A 31 -9.13 10.73 10.54
CA LYS A 31 -8.32 9.66 9.91
C LYS A 31 -8.87 9.26 8.55
N ARG A 32 -10.19 9.13 8.44
CA ARG A 32 -10.87 8.83 7.18
C ARG A 32 -10.67 9.97 6.17
N LEU A 33 -10.90 11.21 6.61
CA LEU A 33 -10.76 12.39 5.76
C LEU A 33 -9.34 12.51 5.19
N MET A 34 -8.32 12.41 6.04
CA MET A 34 -6.92 12.48 5.59
C MET A 34 -6.56 11.36 4.63
N SER A 35 -6.94 10.11 4.95
CA SER A 35 -6.63 8.96 4.09
C SER A 35 -7.31 9.10 2.72
N ARG A 36 -8.58 9.53 2.69
CA ARG A 36 -9.30 9.81 1.45
C ARG A 36 -8.62 10.90 0.63
N SER A 37 -8.23 12.01 1.25
CA SER A 37 -7.56 13.11 0.56
C SER A 37 -6.23 12.67 -0.06
N VAL A 38 -5.46 11.82 0.62
CA VAL A 38 -4.22 11.26 0.06
C VAL A 38 -4.51 10.37 -1.14
N MET A 39 -5.52 9.49 -1.07
CA MET A 39 -5.90 8.64 -2.21
C MET A 39 -6.37 9.47 -3.42
N GLN A 40 -7.15 10.52 -3.18
CA GLN A 40 -7.57 11.44 -4.22
C GLN A 40 -6.40 12.19 -4.85
N LEU A 41 -5.41 12.61 -4.05
CA LEU A 41 -4.20 13.26 -4.53
C LEU A 41 -3.36 12.32 -5.41
N ILE A 42 -3.16 11.07 -5.00
CA ILE A 42 -2.43 10.08 -5.80
C ILE A 42 -3.13 9.89 -7.15
N SER A 43 -4.46 9.74 -7.13
CA SER A 43 -5.29 9.60 -8.34
C SER A 43 -5.23 10.84 -9.25
N SER A 44 -5.33 12.05 -8.69
CA SER A 44 -5.32 13.30 -9.47
C SER A 44 -3.97 13.59 -10.12
N LEU A 45 -2.88 13.12 -9.53
CA LEU A 45 -1.54 13.16 -10.12
C LEU A 45 -1.33 12.11 -11.23
N GLY A 46 -2.35 11.30 -11.54
CA GLY A 46 -2.25 10.22 -12.52
C GLY A 46 -1.32 9.08 -12.07
N LEU A 47 -1.03 9.00 -10.77
CA LEU A 47 -0.13 8.00 -10.22
C LEU A 47 -0.90 6.71 -9.97
N ALA A 48 -0.39 5.60 -10.51
CA ALA A 48 -0.91 4.26 -10.26
C ALA A 48 0.22 3.41 -9.70
N PHE A 49 0.10 3.04 -8.43
CA PHE A 49 1.08 2.18 -7.76
C PHE A 49 0.43 0.85 -7.39
N SER A 50 1.11 -0.25 -7.73
CA SER A 50 0.78 -1.53 -7.12
C SER A 50 1.17 -1.48 -5.64
N LEU A 51 0.24 -1.81 -4.75
CA LEU A 51 0.56 -1.92 -3.33
C LEU A 51 1.50 -3.12 -3.12
N ILE A 52 2.54 -2.93 -2.30
CA ILE A 52 3.48 -3.98 -1.91
C ILE A 52 3.13 -4.42 -0.49
N PRO A 53 2.53 -5.62 -0.29
CA PRO A 53 2.21 -6.10 1.04
C PRO A 53 3.49 -6.50 1.78
N THR A 54 3.67 -6.00 2.99
CA THR A 54 4.79 -6.35 3.86
C THR A 54 4.30 -6.86 5.22
N SER A 55 5.12 -7.70 5.85
CA SER A 55 4.85 -8.20 7.19
C SER A 55 6.12 -8.09 8.03
N SER A 56 6.14 -7.19 9.00
CA SER A 56 7.27 -7.07 9.93
C SER A 56 7.48 -8.34 10.77
N LYS A 57 6.38 -9.01 11.16
CA LYS A 57 6.43 -10.25 11.95
C LYS A 57 7.11 -11.41 11.24
N THR A 58 6.93 -11.52 9.91
CA THR A 58 7.49 -12.63 9.11
C THR A 58 8.58 -12.19 8.15
N GLN A 59 8.93 -10.90 8.19
CA GLN A 59 9.87 -10.22 7.28
C GLN A 59 9.55 -10.39 5.78
N ARG A 60 8.32 -10.78 5.43
CA ARG A 60 7.89 -10.97 4.05
C ARG A 60 7.62 -9.65 3.35
N GLY A 61 7.87 -9.62 2.04
CA GLY A 61 7.62 -8.47 1.18
C GLY A 61 8.69 -7.38 1.21
N PHE A 62 9.63 -7.41 2.17
CA PHE A 62 10.67 -6.40 2.29
C PHE A 62 11.70 -6.43 1.15
N ILE A 63 12.01 -7.61 0.60
CA ILE A 63 12.87 -7.70 -0.60
C ILE A 63 12.20 -6.98 -1.77
N SER A 64 10.91 -7.27 -2.03
CA SER A 64 10.15 -6.61 -3.10
C SER A 64 10.03 -5.10 -2.89
N LEU A 65 9.78 -4.67 -1.64
CA LEU A 65 9.78 -3.26 -1.28
C LEU A 65 11.14 -2.62 -1.56
N HIS A 66 12.23 -3.24 -1.11
CA HIS A 66 13.58 -2.74 -1.31
C HIS A 66 13.91 -2.62 -2.80
N SER A 67 13.72 -3.68 -3.59
CA SER A 67 13.98 -3.63 -5.04
C SER A 67 13.18 -2.54 -5.75
N PHE A 68 11.93 -2.30 -5.33
CA PHE A 68 11.12 -1.22 -5.89
C PHE A 68 11.68 0.17 -5.54
N LEU A 69 12.11 0.37 -4.29
CA LEU A 69 12.75 1.61 -3.86
C LEU A 69 14.09 1.82 -4.58
N MET A 70 14.90 0.78 -4.76
CA MET A 70 16.17 0.86 -5.50
C MET A 70 15.95 1.27 -6.95
N ARG A 71 14.89 0.74 -7.59
CA ARG A 71 14.52 1.15 -8.95
C ARG A 71 14.16 2.64 -9.03
N ILE A 72 13.45 3.16 -8.03
CA ILE A 72 13.03 4.57 -7.99
C ILE A 72 14.21 5.50 -7.70
N PHE A 73 15.02 5.19 -6.70
CA PHE A 73 16.02 6.12 -6.16
C PHE A 73 17.42 5.93 -6.75
N ALA A 74 17.77 4.72 -7.19
CA ALA A 74 19.11 4.37 -7.67
C ALA A 74 19.09 3.77 -9.09
N GLY A 75 17.99 3.92 -9.83
CA GLY A 75 17.84 3.33 -11.17
C GLY A 75 17.85 1.79 -11.18
N GLY A 76 17.85 1.13 -10.02
CA GLY A 76 17.92 -0.33 -9.87
C GLY A 76 19.31 -0.87 -9.53
N GLU A 77 20.32 -0.01 -9.38
CA GLU A 77 21.65 -0.42 -8.94
C GLU A 77 21.69 -0.61 -7.43
N GLU A 78 22.38 -1.64 -6.93
CA GLU A 78 22.72 -1.70 -5.50
C GLU A 78 23.71 -0.58 -5.18
N VAL A 79 23.35 0.30 -4.25
CA VAL A 79 24.30 1.27 -3.70
C VAL A 79 25.24 0.49 -2.80
N ILE A 80 26.45 0.22 -3.30
CA ILE A 80 27.55 -0.45 -2.59
C ILE A 80 28.21 0.53 -1.62
#